data_AF-A0A7V8FXV9-F1
#
_entry.id   AF-A0A7V8FXV9-F1
#
_cell.length_a   1.000
_cell.length_b   1.000
_cell.length_c   1.000
_cell.angle_alpha   90.00
_cell.angle_beta   90.00
_cell.angle_gamma   90.00
#
_symmetry.space_group_name_H-M   'P 1'
#
loop_
_entity.id
_entity.type
_entity.pdbx_description
1 polymer ?
#
loop_
_entity_poly.entity_id
_entity_poly.type
_entity_poly.pdbx_seq_one_letter_code
_entity_poly.pdbx_strand_id
1 'polypeptide(L)'
;MSKPTRKVIISCAVTGATHVPSMSEYLPITPEQIRDNAIEAAEAGAAIIHLHARNPEDGRPTPDPAVFGQFVPEIARRTGAVINITTGGSTRMTLDERLAYSRQARPEMCSLNMGSMNFSIHPVASKISNWRYDWEQDFVQGMEGMIFKNSFEDIKRILQELSQHGTRFEFECYDVGHLYNLAHFVEQGLVKPPFFIQAAFGILGGIGPDPENMTIMRNTADRLFGRENYQFSVLGAGRHQMALVTMAAIMGGNVRVGLEDSVYLNKGTKAENNAQQVRKIRRILEELSFEIATPDEAREMLELKGSAGLYR
;
A
#
# COMPACT_ATOMS: atom_id res chain seq x y z
N MET A 1 16.82 32.59 -6.28
CA MET A 1 15.94 31.59 -6.93
C MET A 1 15.16 30.91 -5.81
N SER A 2 13.83 30.91 -5.86
CA SER A 2 13.02 30.11 -4.92
C SER A 2 13.40 28.64 -5.07
N LYS A 3 13.55 27.91 -3.96
CA LYS A 3 13.72 26.45 -4.02
C LYS A 3 12.51 25.86 -4.77
N PRO A 4 12.69 24.86 -5.66
CA PRO A 4 11.57 24.21 -6.32
C PRO A 4 10.57 23.70 -5.29
N THR A 5 9.27 23.87 -5.58
CA THR A 5 8.18 23.41 -4.73
C THR A 5 8.29 21.89 -4.55
N ARG A 6 8.15 21.41 -3.31
CA ARG A 6 8.24 19.97 -3.03
C ARG A 6 7.09 19.22 -3.72
N LYS A 7 7.44 18.20 -4.49
CA LYS A 7 6.51 17.23 -5.07
C LYS A 7 6.16 16.14 -4.05
N VAL A 8 4.88 15.81 -3.94
CA VAL A 8 4.35 14.77 -3.03
C VAL A 8 3.81 13.62 -3.86
N ILE A 9 4.32 12.42 -3.63
CA ILE A 9 3.78 11.19 -4.22
C ILE A 9 2.47 10.85 -3.50
N ILE A 10 1.41 10.65 -4.27
CA ILE A 10 0.16 10.06 -3.80
C ILE A 10 0.11 8.60 -4.28
N SER A 11 0.14 7.67 -3.34
CA SER A 11 -0.18 6.26 -3.58
C SER A 11 -1.67 6.00 -3.33
N CYS A 12 -2.30 5.18 -4.18
CA CYS A 12 -3.67 4.72 -3.97
C CYS A 12 -3.73 3.20 -3.86
N ALA A 13 -4.16 2.70 -2.70
CA ALA A 13 -4.37 1.28 -2.41
C ALA A 13 -5.84 0.89 -2.61
N VAL A 14 -6.11 0.18 -3.70
CA VAL A 14 -7.44 0.16 -4.33
C VAL A 14 -8.46 -0.67 -3.54
N THR A 15 -8.07 -1.85 -3.04
CA THR A 15 -9.02 -2.80 -2.44
C THR A 15 -8.44 -3.63 -1.29
N GLY A 16 -7.15 -3.96 -1.31
CA GLY A 16 -6.51 -4.76 -0.29
C GLY A 16 -7.06 -6.17 -0.10
N ALA A 17 -6.72 -6.75 1.05
CA ALA A 17 -7.22 -8.05 1.50
C ALA A 17 -7.88 -8.00 2.89
N THR A 18 -7.87 -6.84 3.57
CA THR A 18 -8.31 -6.69 4.96
C THR A 18 -9.81 -6.41 5.06
N HIS A 19 -10.30 -5.37 4.38
CA HIS A 19 -11.73 -5.09 4.31
C HIS A 19 -12.45 -6.19 3.53
N VAL A 20 -13.68 -6.47 3.92
CA VAL A 20 -14.56 -7.46 3.27
C VAL A 20 -15.80 -6.78 2.68
N PRO A 21 -16.48 -7.38 1.69
CA PRO A 21 -17.63 -6.77 1.00
C PRO A 21 -18.71 -6.18 1.91
N SER A 22 -19.01 -6.80 3.04
CA SER A 22 -20.02 -6.36 4.01
C SER A 22 -19.68 -5.03 4.68
N MET A 23 -18.42 -4.58 4.62
CA MET A 23 -17.99 -3.33 5.23
C MET A 23 -18.28 -2.11 4.34
N SER A 24 -18.46 -2.29 3.03
CA SER A 24 -18.79 -1.22 2.10
C SER A 24 -19.28 -1.78 0.76
N GLU A 25 -20.42 -1.30 0.27
CA GLU A 25 -20.91 -1.63 -1.08
C GLU A 25 -19.98 -1.13 -2.20
N TYR A 26 -19.12 -0.17 -1.89
CA TYR A 26 -18.17 0.44 -2.81
C TYR A 26 -16.79 -0.23 -2.84
N LEU A 27 -16.56 -1.27 -2.02
CA LEU A 27 -15.30 -2.00 -2.04
C LEU A 27 -15.12 -2.69 -3.41
N PRO A 28 -14.06 -2.40 -4.19
CA PRO A 28 -13.91 -2.99 -5.52
C PRO A 28 -13.60 -4.49 -5.41
N ILE A 29 -14.40 -5.32 -6.06
CA ILE A 29 -14.29 -6.79 -6.01
C ILE A 29 -13.85 -7.36 -7.36
N THR A 30 -14.59 -7.06 -8.43
CA THR A 30 -14.31 -7.65 -9.74
C THR A 30 -13.08 -7.00 -10.40
N PRO A 31 -12.41 -7.68 -11.34
CA PRO A 31 -11.33 -7.10 -12.13
C PRO A 31 -11.70 -5.76 -12.76
N GLU A 32 -12.92 -5.61 -13.29
CA GLU A 32 -13.42 -4.38 -13.88
C GLU A 32 -13.55 -3.27 -12.83
N GLN A 33 -14.13 -3.57 -11.66
CA GLN A 33 -14.27 -2.59 -10.58
C GLN A 33 -12.90 -2.13 -10.06
N ILE A 34 -11.94 -3.05 -9.92
CA ILE A 34 -10.56 -2.75 -9.49
C ILE A 34 -9.86 -1.89 -10.55
N ARG A 35 -9.97 -2.27 -11.84
CA ARG A 35 -9.44 -1.52 -12.97
C ARG A 35 -9.97 -0.10 -13.01
N ASP A 36 -11.29 0.07 -12.94
CA ASP A 36 -11.92 1.37 -13.11
C ASP A 36 -11.58 2.28 -11.92
N ASN A 37 -11.59 1.74 -10.69
CA ASN A 37 -11.14 2.50 -9.51
C ASN A 37 -9.66 2.92 -9.59
N ALA A 38 -8.79 2.03 -10.08
CA ALA A 38 -7.38 2.34 -10.26
C ALA A 38 -7.14 3.45 -11.29
N ILE A 39 -7.87 3.39 -12.42
CA ILE A 39 -7.79 4.41 -13.47
C ILE A 39 -8.30 5.75 -12.96
N GLU A 40 -9.47 5.79 -12.34
CA GLU A 40 -10.02 7.02 -11.77
C GLU A 40 -9.13 7.61 -10.67
N ALA A 41 -8.47 6.76 -9.87
CA ALA A 41 -7.51 7.20 -8.86
C ALA A 41 -6.26 7.83 -9.50
N ALA A 42 -5.73 7.23 -10.57
CA ALA A 42 -4.61 7.80 -11.31
C ALA A 42 -4.98 9.14 -11.96
N GLU A 43 -6.15 9.21 -12.62
CA GLU A 43 -6.69 10.45 -13.21
C GLU A 43 -6.92 11.55 -12.15
N ALA A 44 -7.26 11.17 -10.92
CA ALA A 44 -7.39 12.11 -9.79
C ALA A 44 -6.03 12.64 -9.27
N GLY A 45 -4.91 11.98 -9.61
CA GLY A 45 -3.55 12.40 -9.24
C GLY A 45 -2.74 11.37 -8.46
N ALA A 46 -3.17 10.11 -8.38
CA ALA A 46 -2.33 9.05 -7.79
C ALA A 46 -1.20 8.67 -8.77
N ALA A 47 0.05 8.80 -8.32
CA ALA A 47 1.23 8.42 -9.11
C ALA A 47 1.55 6.92 -9.01
N ILE A 48 1.16 6.29 -7.90
CA ILE A 48 1.37 4.87 -7.61
C ILE A 48 0.01 4.23 -7.32
N ILE A 49 -0.27 3.09 -7.97
CA ILE A 49 -1.45 2.26 -7.70
C ILE A 49 -1.00 0.95 -7.07
N HIS A 50 -1.40 0.74 -5.82
CA HIS A 50 -1.16 -0.49 -5.07
C HIS A 50 -2.32 -1.46 -5.25
N LEU A 51 -2.00 -2.69 -5.67
CA LEU A 51 -2.97 -3.64 -6.20
C LEU A 51 -2.96 -4.98 -5.47
N HIS A 52 -4.17 -5.43 -5.18
CA HIS A 52 -4.55 -6.76 -4.75
C HIS A 52 -5.59 -7.31 -5.72
N ALA A 53 -5.76 -8.64 -5.78
CA ALA A 53 -6.86 -9.29 -6.48
C ALA A 53 -7.85 -9.90 -5.49
N ARG A 54 -9.10 -10.00 -5.95
CA ARG A 54 -10.20 -10.68 -5.24
C ARG A 54 -10.90 -11.64 -6.19
N ASN A 55 -11.47 -12.70 -5.62
CA ASN A 55 -12.36 -13.59 -6.35
C ASN A 55 -13.54 -12.76 -6.88
N PRO A 56 -13.80 -12.75 -8.20
CA PRO A 56 -14.87 -11.95 -8.80
C PRO A 56 -16.28 -12.30 -8.32
N GLU A 57 -16.50 -13.51 -7.82
CA GLU A 57 -17.82 -14.00 -7.39
C GLU A 57 -18.18 -13.53 -5.98
N ASP A 58 -17.25 -13.65 -5.03
CA ASP A 58 -17.52 -13.47 -3.59
C ASP A 58 -16.63 -12.42 -2.89
N GLY A 59 -15.67 -11.81 -3.58
CA GLY A 59 -14.79 -10.79 -3.03
C GLY A 59 -13.69 -11.30 -2.11
N ARG A 60 -13.52 -12.62 -1.97
CA ARG A 60 -12.44 -13.20 -1.17
C ARG A 60 -11.07 -12.83 -1.75
N PRO A 61 -10.06 -12.49 -0.93
CA PRO A 61 -8.71 -12.27 -1.44
C PRO A 61 -8.20 -13.50 -2.22
N THR A 62 -7.62 -13.29 -3.40
CA THR A 62 -7.05 -14.37 -4.22
C THR A 62 -5.62 -14.06 -4.64
N PRO A 63 -4.70 -15.03 -4.62
CA PRO A 63 -3.34 -14.86 -5.13
C PRO A 63 -3.25 -15.12 -6.65
N ASP A 64 -4.36 -15.49 -7.30
CA ASP A 64 -4.38 -16.03 -8.66
C ASP A 64 -3.84 -15.02 -9.69
N PRO A 65 -2.68 -15.32 -10.34
CA PRO A 65 -2.11 -14.48 -11.39
C PRO A 65 -3.06 -14.24 -12.56
N ALA A 66 -3.96 -15.18 -12.87
CA ALA A 66 -4.93 -15.03 -13.95
C ALA A 66 -5.98 -13.95 -13.64
N VAL A 67 -6.29 -13.72 -12.37
CA VAL A 67 -7.19 -12.62 -11.95
C VAL A 67 -6.48 -11.28 -12.08
N PHE A 68 -5.22 -11.17 -11.62
CA PHE A 68 -4.40 -9.97 -11.82
C PHE A 68 -4.24 -9.62 -13.31
N GLY A 69 -4.02 -10.62 -14.16
CA GLY A 69 -3.86 -10.47 -15.60
C GLY A 69 -5.07 -9.83 -16.31
N GLN A 70 -6.26 -9.86 -15.69
CA GLN A 70 -7.47 -9.25 -16.25
C GLN A 70 -7.54 -7.73 -16.10
N PHE A 71 -6.82 -7.14 -15.12
CA PHE A 71 -6.92 -5.70 -14.84
C PHE A 71 -5.59 -4.95 -14.89
N VAL A 72 -4.48 -5.55 -14.50
CA VAL A 72 -3.19 -4.85 -14.39
C VAL A 72 -2.67 -4.32 -15.74
N PRO A 73 -2.66 -5.09 -16.85
CA PRO A 73 -2.18 -4.57 -18.14
C PRO A 73 -2.95 -3.33 -18.61
N GLU A 74 -4.26 -3.33 -18.41
CA GLU A 74 -5.12 -2.24 -18.85
C GLU A 74 -4.93 -0.97 -18.01
N ILE A 75 -4.74 -1.09 -16.69
CA ILE A 75 -4.37 0.04 -15.82
C ILE A 75 -3.04 0.65 -16.29
N ALA A 76 -2.03 -0.19 -16.48
CA ALA A 76 -0.70 0.26 -16.90
C ALA A 76 -0.76 1.01 -18.24
N ARG A 77 -1.47 0.45 -19.22
CA ARG A 77 -1.63 1.01 -20.57
C ARG A 77 -2.39 2.35 -20.56
N ARG A 78 -3.43 2.49 -19.74
CA ARG A 78 -4.31 3.68 -19.75
C ARG A 78 -3.81 4.85 -18.92
N THR A 79 -3.01 4.60 -17.89
CA THR A 79 -2.69 5.63 -16.87
C THR A 79 -1.24 6.07 -16.87
N GLY A 80 -0.32 5.17 -17.24
CA GLY A 80 1.11 5.38 -17.00
C GLY A 80 1.50 5.40 -15.51
N ALA A 81 0.57 5.19 -14.56
CA ALA A 81 0.86 5.13 -13.13
C ALA A 81 1.84 3.99 -12.82
N VAL A 82 2.62 4.16 -11.75
CA VAL A 82 3.48 3.08 -11.24
C VAL A 82 2.58 1.99 -10.67
N ILE A 83 2.74 0.78 -11.21
CA ILE A 83 2.03 -0.39 -10.70
C ILE A 83 2.84 -0.98 -9.55
N ASN A 84 2.24 -0.98 -8.36
CA ASN A 84 2.76 -1.60 -7.16
C ASN A 84 1.94 -2.87 -6.84
N ILE A 85 2.57 -4.04 -6.98
CA ILE A 85 1.91 -5.32 -6.72
C ILE A 85 2.20 -5.77 -5.28
N THR A 86 1.16 -6.12 -4.55
CA THR A 86 1.32 -6.68 -3.20
C THR A 86 2.17 -7.95 -3.22
N THR A 87 3.12 -8.08 -2.28
CA THR A 87 3.61 -9.41 -1.86
C THR A 87 3.11 -9.77 -0.46
N GLY A 88 2.14 -9.04 0.07
CA GLY A 88 1.48 -9.33 1.34
C GLY A 88 0.28 -10.26 1.15
N GLY A 89 -0.62 -9.91 0.24
CA GLY A 89 -1.86 -10.66 0.00
C GLY A 89 -2.72 -10.78 1.26
N SER A 90 -3.33 -11.95 1.47
CA SER A 90 -4.01 -12.31 2.72
C SER A 90 -3.06 -13.02 3.67
N THR A 91 -3.26 -12.86 4.98
CA THR A 91 -2.55 -13.64 6.03
C THR A 91 -2.73 -15.15 5.93
N ARG A 92 -3.69 -15.62 5.11
CA ARG A 92 -3.95 -17.03 4.83
C ARG A 92 -3.18 -17.60 3.63
N MET A 93 -2.46 -16.76 2.89
CA MET A 93 -1.70 -17.17 1.71
C MET A 93 -0.27 -17.58 2.11
N THR A 94 0.23 -18.63 1.46
CA THR A 94 1.65 -19.01 1.48
C THR A 94 2.52 -17.95 0.79
N LEU A 95 3.82 -17.98 1.05
CA LEU A 95 4.75 -17.06 0.39
C LEU A 95 4.77 -17.25 -1.14
N ASP A 96 4.67 -18.49 -1.63
CA ASP A 96 4.67 -18.76 -3.08
C ASP A 96 3.42 -18.23 -3.78
N GLU A 97 2.26 -18.35 -3.14
CA GLU A 97 1.01 -17.73 -3.61
C GLU A 97 1.13 -16.20 -3.65
N ARG A 98 1.68 -15.59 -2.59
CA ARG A 98 1.88 -14.14 -2.49
C ARG A 98 2.80 -13.57 -3.58
N LEU A 99 3.71 -14.38 -4.11
CA LEU A 99 4.68 -13.97 -5.14
C LEU A 99 4.26 -14.35 -6.56
N ALA A 100 3.20 -15.13 -6.73
CA ALA A 100 2.85 -15.76 -8.00
C ALA A 100 2.72 -14.74 -9.15
N TYR A 101 1.95 -13.66 -8.95
CA TYR A 101 1.80 -12.64 -9.99
C TYR A 101 3.06 -11.79 -10.18
N SER A 102 3.75 -11.40 -9.10
CA SER A 102 4.98 -10.59 -9.20
C SER A 102 6.10 -11.30 -9.96
N ARG A 103 6.19 -12.63 -9.86
CA ARG A 103 7.12 -13.47 -10.65
C ARG A 103 6.84 -13.41 -12.14
N GLN A 104 5.56 -13.45 -12.51
CA GLN A 104 5.11 -13.38 -13.89
C GLN A 104 5.26 -11.96 -14.45
N ALA A 105 4.74 -10.97 -13.73
CA ALA A 105 4.60 -9.60 -14.20
C ALA A 105 5.90 -8.79 -14.10
N ARG A 106 6.79 -9.17 -13.18
CA ARG A 106 8.06 -8.48 -12.89
C ARG A 106 7.84 -6.96 -12.80
N PRO A 107 7.02 -6.48 -11.86
CA PRO A 107 6.58 -5.09 -11.86
C PRO A 107 7.73 -4.12 -11.56
N GLU A 108 7.48 -2.83 -11.78
CA GLU A 108 8.39 -1.76 -11.35
C GLU A 108 8.57 -1.76 -9.83
N MET A 109 7.46 -1.97 -9.12
CA MET A 109 7.40 -1.94 -7.66
C MET A 109 6.56 -3.09 -7.11
N CYS A 110 6.95 -3.59 -5.95
CA CYS A 110 6.11 -4.42 -5.09
C CYS A 110 6.06 -3.89 -3.66
N SER A 111 4.99 -4.18 -2.91
CA SER A 111 4.98 -3.98 -1.46
C SER A 111 5.80 -5.08 -0.79
N LEU A 112 6.51 -4.77 0.29
CA LEU A 112 7.29 -5.74 1.05
C LEU A 112 7.12 -5.48 2.55
N ASN A 113 6.48 -6.43 3.21
CA ASN A 113 6.20 -6.39 4.64
C ASN A 113 7.46 -6.70 5.44
N MET A 114 7.88 -5.76 6.29
CA MET A 114 9.19 -5.78 6.94
C MET A 114 9.25 -6.51 8.28
N GLY A 115 8.24 -7.30 8.63
CA GLY A 115 8.26 -8.11 9.85
C GLY A 115 7.02 -8.97 10.03
N SER A 116 7.17 -10.01 10.86
CA SER A 116 6.05 -10.82 11.31
C SER A 116 5.33 -10.14 12.45
N MET A 117 4.00 -10.10 12.41
CA MET A 117 3.19 -9.41 13.42
C MET A 117 1.79 -10.02 13.52
N ASN A 118 1.12 -9.77 14.65
CA ASN A 118 -0.34 -9.85 14.66
C ASN A 118 -0.88 -8.80 13.69
N PHE A 119 -1.85 -9.17 12.86
CA PHE A 119 -2.48 -8.22 11.94
C PHE A 119 -3.98 -8.50 11.95
N SER A 120 -4.76 -7.60 12.54
CA SER A 120 -6.14 -7.92 12.82
C SER A 120 -7.11 -6.75 12.75
N ILE A 121 -8.33 -7.07 12.28
CA ILE A 121 -9.53 -6.27 12.47
C ILE A 121 -10.66 -7.09 13.13
N HIS A 122 -10.36 -8.23 13.76
CA HIS A 122 -11.37 -9.12 14.38
C HIS A 122 -12.39 -8.39 15.29
N PRO A 123 -12.04 -7.33 16.07
CA PRO A 123 -13.04 -6.66 16.91
C PRO A 123 -14.17 -6.02 16.11
N VAL A 124 -13.93 -5.70 14.83
CA VAL A 124 -14.94 -5.13 13.92
C VAL A 124 -16.08 -6.11 13.65
N ALA A 125 -15.85 -7.43 13.73
CA ALA A 125 -16.90 -8.43 13.52
C ALA A 125 -18.11 -8.22 14.46
N SER A 126 -17.87 -7.79 15.70
CA SER A 126 -18.93 -7.46 16.68
C SER A 126 -19.88 -6.32 16.25
N LYS A 127 -19.49 -5.54 15.24
CA LYS A 127 -20.23 -4.38 14.72
C LYS A 127 -20.93 -4.67 13.40
N ILE A 128 -20.75 -5.87 12.83
CA ILE A 128 -21.35 -6.28 11.58
C ILE A 128 -22.50 -7.23 11.90
N SER A 129 -23.72 -6.79 11.61
CA SER A 129 -24.94 -7.57 11.85
C SER A 129 -25.34 -8.44 10.65
N ASN A 130 -24.96 -8.03 9.44
CA ASN A 130 -25.32 -8.71 8.20
C ASN A 130 -24.07 -8.93 7.35
N TRP A 131 -23.76 -10.20 7.08
CA TRP A 131 -22.68 -10.60 6.18
C TRP A 131 -23.25 -10.92 4.80
N ARG A 132 -22.58 -10.47 3.74
CA ARG A 132 -23.01 -10.64 2.35
C ARG A 132 -22.63 -12.02 1.81
N TYR A 133 -21.50 -12.55 2.26
CA TYR A 133 -20.97 -13.85 1.86
C TYR A 133 -20.51 -14.66 3.08
N ASP A 134 -20.71 -15.99 3.02
CA ASP A 134 -20.47 -16.90 4.15
C ASP A 134 -19.03 -16.90 4.66
N TRP A 135 -18.05 -16.60 3.79
CA TRP A 135 -16.64 -16.62 4.15
C TRP A 135 -16.22 -15.44 5.03
N GLU A 136 -16.97 -14.32 5.01
CA GLU A 136 -16.52 -13.05 5.58
C GLU A 136 -16.42 -13.09 7.10
N GLN A 137 -17.41 -13.67 7.77
CA GLN A 137 -17.44 -13.71 9.23
C GLN A 137 -16.27 -14.52 9.78
N ASP A 138 -16.09 -15.75 9.30
CA ASP A 138 -14.99 -16.64 9.70
C ASP A 138 -13.63 -16.06 9.29
N PHE A 139 -13.59 -15.30 8.20
CA PHE A 139 -12.39 -14.58 7.78
C PHE A 139 -11.98 -13.52 8.79
N VAL A 140 -12.90 -12.61 9.13
CA VAL A 140 -12.64 -11.49 10.04
C VAL A 140 -12.41 -11.96 11.47
N GLN A 141 -13.25 -12.87 11.99
CA GLN A 141 -13.08 -13.41 13.34
C GLN A 141 -11.78 -14.21 13.46
N GLY A 142 -11.46 -15.03 12.45
CA GLY A 142 -10.24 -15.84 12.43
C GLY A 142 -8.94 -15.03 12.44
N MET A 143 -8.96 -13.73 12.13
CA MET A 143 -7.77 -12.87 12.24
C MET A 143 -7.21 -12.79 13.67
N GLU A 144 -8.01 -13.07 14.70
CA GLU A 144 -7.56 -13.11 16.09
C GLU A 144 -6.41 -14.11 16.33
N GLY A 145 -6.45 -15.25 15.64
CA GLY A 145 -5.47 -16.33 15.80
C GLY A 145 -4.37 -16.37 14.74
N MET A 146 -4.29 -15.38 13.85
CA MET A 146 -3.40 -15.40 12.68
C MET A 146 -2.21 -14.47 12.84
N ILE A 147 -1.02 -14.96 12.46
CA ILE A 147 0.18 -14.15 12.30
C ILE A 147 0.34 -13.77 10.83
N PHE A 148 0.58 -12.49 10.56
CA PHE A 148 1.05 -12.07 9.25
C PHE A 148 2.54 -12.35 9.14
N LYS A 149 2.89 -13.54 8.65
CA LYS A 149 4.26 -14.06 8.63
C LYS A 149 5.12 -13.41 7.55
N ASN A 150 6.19 -12.76 7.98
CA ASN A 150 7.32 -12.28 7.18
C ASN A 150 8.59 -12.48 8.02
N SER A 151 9.14 -13.70 8.00
CA SER A 151 10.42 -13.97 8.68
C SER A 151 11.58 -13.30 7.93
N PHE A 152 12.76 -13.22 8.55
CA PHE A 152 13.97 -12.77 7.84
C PHE A 152 14.27 -13.63 6.61
N GLU A 153 14.00 -14.93 6.65
CA GLU A 153 14.14 -15.83 5.51
C GLU A 153 13.15 -15.47 4.39
N ASP A 154 11.88 -15.23 4.74
CA ASP A 154 10.85 -14.82 3.77
C ASP A 154 11.24 -13.51 3.09
N ILE A 155 11.62 -12.49 3.87
CA ILE A 155 12.00 -11.16 3.35
C ILE A 155 13.24 -11.27 2.46
N LYS A 156 14.27 -12.01 2.91
CA LYS A 156 15.49 -12.24 2.11
C LYS A 156 15.17 -12.92 0.79
N ARG A 157 14.30 -13.93 0.78
CA ARG A 157 13.86 -14.62 -0.44
C ARG A 157 13.19 -13.65 -1.40
N ILE A 158 12.25 -12.82 -0.92
CA ILE A 158 11.56 -11.83 -1.76
C ILE A 158 12.55 -10.84 -2.38
N LEU A 159 13.45 -10.28 -1.55
CA LEU A 159 14.47 -9.34 -2.00
C LEU A 159 15.36 -9.96 -3.08
N GLN A 160 15.88 -11.16 -2.84
CA GLN A 160 16.78 -11.82 -3.78
C GLN A 160 16.09 -12.20 -5.07
N GLU A 161 14.83 -12.66 -5.01
CA GLU A 161 14.10 -13.12 -6.18
C GLU A 161 13.65 -11.96 -7.07
N LEU A 162 13.00 -10.94 -6.49
CA LEU A 162 12.39 -9.87 -7.29
C LEU A 162 13.39 -8.80 -7.71
N SER A 163 14.44 -8.53 -6.92
CA SER A 163 15.46 -7.54 -7.30
C SER A 163 16.25 -7.93 -8.54
N GLN A 164 16.37 -9.24 -8.84
CA GLN A 164 17.01 -9.74 -10.07
C GLN A 164 16.31 -9.24 -11.35
N HIS A 165 15.05 -8.83 -11.23
CA HIS A 165 14.26 -8.29 -12.33
C HIS A 165 14.16 -6.75 -12.29
N GLY A 166 14.95 -6.09 -11.44
CA GLY A 166 14.94 -4.64 -11.24
C GLY A 166 13.69 -4.11 -10.52
N THR A 167 12.90 -4.99 -9.89
CA THR A 167 11.76 -4.58 -9.06
C THR A 167 12.27 -3.88 -7.80
N ARG A 168 11.71 -2.70 -7.51
CA ARG A 168 11.95 -1.97 -6.25
C ARG A 168 10.80 -2.21 -5.28
N PHE A 169 10.97 -1.77 -4.03
CA PHE A 169 10.02 -2.10 -2.98
C PHE A 169 9.46 -0.87 -2.28
N GLU A 170 8.16 -0.92 -2.03
CA GLU A 170 7.50 -0.19 -0.96
C GLU A 170 7.65 -1.00 0.34
N PHE A 171 8.54 -0.58 1.24
CA PHE A 171 8.81 -1.27 2.50
C PHE A 171 7.72 -0.93 3.52
N GLU A 172 6.80 -1.86 3.76
CA GLU A 172 5.69 -1.72 4.69
C GLU A 172 6.18 -1.95 6.14
N CYS A 173 6.32 -0.86 6.88
CA CYS A 173 6.81 -0.81 8.25
C CYS A 173 5.67 -0.44 9.20
N TYR A 174 5.19 -1.42 9.96
CA TYR A 174 4.07 -1.27 10.89
C TYR A 174 4.51 -0.96 12.32
N ASP A 175 5.80 -1.03 12.59
CA ASP A 175 6.38 -0.71 13.89
C ASP A 175 7.87 -0.32 13.73
N VAL A 176 8.45 0.26 14.78
CA VAL A 176 9.85 0.69 14.82
C VAL A 176 10.79 -0.48 14.54
N GLY A 177 10.48 -1.68 15.05
CA GLY A 177 11.26 -2.89 14.78
C GLY A 177 11.39 -3.22 13.29
N HIS A 178 10.39 -2.89 12.48
CA HIS A 178 10.43 -3.14 11.03
C HIS A 178 11.46 -2.24 10.32
N LEU A 179 11.71 -1.03 10.84
CA LEU A 179 12.79 -0.17 10.33
C LEU A 179 14.16 -0.79 10.63
N TYR A 180 14.34 -1.37 11.82
CA TYR A 180 15.58 -2.09 12.14
C TYR A 180 15.76 -3.35 11.27
N ASN A 181 14.67 -4.07 10.97
CA ASN A 181 14.72 -5.18 10.03
C ASN A 181 15.15 -4.73 8.64
N LEU A 182 14.66 -3.59 8.16
CA LEU A 182 15.14 -3.00 6.89
C LEU A 182 16.61 -2.64 6.94
N ALA A 183 17.07 -1.98 8.03
CA ALA A 183 18.48 -1.64 8.22
C ALA A 183 19.38 -2.88 8.16
N HIS A 184 18.96 -4.00 8.74
CA HIS A 184 19.69 -5.27 8.64
C HIS A 184 19.93 -5.71 7.19
N PHE A 185 18.92 -5.59 6.30
CA PHE A 185 19.07 -5.96 4.89
C PHE A 185 19.87 -4.93 4.08
N VAL A 186 19.84 -3.66 4.49
CA VAL A 186 20.71 -2.62 3.93
C VAL A 186 22.18 -2.89 4.27
N GLU A 187 22.49 -3.24 5.52
CA GLU A 187 23.83 -3.62 5.97
C GLU A 187 24.38 -4.86 5.21
N GLN A 188 23.50 -5.79 4.84
CA GLN A 188 23.85 -6.94 4.01
C GLN A 188 24.02 -6.60 2.51
N GLY A 189 23.74 -5.36 2.10
CA GLY A 189 23.80 -4.93 0.70
C GLY A 189 22.71 -5.53 -0.20
N LEU A 190 21.65 -6.09 0.39
CA LEU A 190 20.53 -6.66 -0.37
C LEU A 190 19.56 -5.60 -0.90
N VAL A 191 19.58 -4.41 -0.32
CA VAL A 191 18.75 -3.27 -0.72
C VAL A 191 19.63 -2.04 -0.88
N LYS A 192 19.37 -1.24 -1.92
CA LYS A 192 20.07 0.02 -2.19
C LYS A 192 19.09 1.20 -2.13
N PRO A 193 19.56 2.41 -1.79
CA PRO A 193 18.74 3.62 -1.85
C PRO A 193 18.31 3.96 -3.30
N PRO A 194 17.31 4.85 -3.48
CA PRO A 194 16.42 5.38 -2.46
C PRO A 194 15.47 4.30 -1.91
N PHE A 195 15.26 4.28 -0.59
CA PHE A 195 14.31 3.39 0.06
C PHE A 195 12.91 4.02 0.08
N PHE A 196 11.87 3.34 -0.39
CA PHE A 196 10.50 3.83 -0.20
C PHE A 196 9.90 3.21 1.06
N ILE A 197 9.93 3.95 2.16
CA ILE A 197 9.45 3.48 3.46
C ILE A 197 7.99 3.88 3.64
N GLN A 198 7.09 2.91 3.66
CA GLN A 198 5.67 3.11 3.95
C GLN A 198 5.41 2.81 5.43
N ALA A 199 5.26 3.85 6.23
CA ALA A 199 4.93 3.72 7.65
C ALA A 199 3.40 3.56 7.83
N ALA A 200 3.00 2.43 8.41
CA ALA A 200 1.61 2.03 8.55
C ALA A 200 1.14 2.13 9.99
N PHE A 201 0.12 2.97 10.23
CA PHE A 201 -0.35 3.31 11.58
C PHE A 201 -1.79 2.84 11.83
N GLY A 202 -2.05 2.37 13.04
CA GLY A 202 -3.40 2.09 13.53
C GLY A 202 -3.94 0.70 13.19
N ILE A 203 -3.07 -0.23 12.78
CA ILE A 203 -3.42 -1.65 12.65
C ILE A 203 -3.27 -2.32 14.03
N LEU A 204 -4.27 -3.09 14.47
CA LEU A 204 -4.16 -3.84 15.73
C LEU A 204 -3.07 -4.92 15.58
N GLY A 205 -2.02 -4.78 16.39
CA GLY A 205 -0.80 -5.59 16.33
C GLY A 205 0.44 -4.83 15.82
N GLY A 206 0.27 -3.61 15.31
CA GLY A 206 1.34 -2.67 15.00
C GLY A 206 1.27 -1.38 15.83
N ILE A 207 2.00 -0.36 15.39
CA ILE A 207 2.10 0.92 16.07
C ILE A 207 0.78 1.73 15.99
N GLY A 208 0.46 2.43 17.09
CA GLY A 208 -0.77 3.21 17.21
C GLY A 208 -0.81 4.46 16.32
N PRO A 209 -2.00 5.01 16.02
CA PRO A 209 -2.18 6.15 15.11
C PRO A 209 -1.95 7.52 15.77
N ASP A 210 -1.15 7.58 16.83
CA ASP A 210 -0.84 8.79 17.57
C ASP A 210 0.24 9.62 16.86
N PRO A 211 0.13 10.96 16.79
CA PRO A 211 1.12 11.84 16.16
C PRO A 211 2.57 11.62 16.65
N GLU A 212 2.74 11.28 17.92
CA GLU A 212 4.03 10.98 18.54
C GLU A 212 4.72 9.80 17.86
N ASN A 213 3.96 8.76 17.50
CA ASN A 213 4.47 7.58 16.82
C ASN A 213 5.00 7.91 15.42
N MET A 214 4.41 8.89 14.73
CA MET A 214 4.93 9.37 13.44
C MET A 214 6.32 9.98 13.58
N THR A 215 6.53 10.76 14.64
CA THR A 215 7.82 11.39 14.93
C THR A 215 8.87 10.33 15.28
N ILE A 216 8.50 9.32 16.07
CA ILE A 216 9.39 8.19 16.42
C ILE A 216 9.80 7.41 15.17
N MET A 217 8.85 7.06 14.29
CA MET A 217 9.13 6.36 13.03
C MET A 217 10.05 7.17 12.13
N ARG A 218 9.76 8.47 11.93
CA ARG A 218 10.56 9.36 11.09
C ARG A 218 11.98 9.54 11.63
N ASN A 219 12.13 9.83 12.92
CA ASN A 219 13.45 10.02 13.53
C ASN A 219 14.28 8.73 13.52
N THR A 220 13.64 7.57 13.69
CA THR A 220 14.31 6.28 13.57
C THR A 220 14.79 6.03 12.14
N ALA A 221 13.94 6.31 11.14
CA ALA A 221 14.32 6.20 9.73
C ALA A 221 15.48 7.16 9.39
N ASP A 222 15.45 8.41 9.85
CA ASP A 222 16.56 9.36 9.65
C ASP A 222 17.88 8.83 10.20
N ARG A 223 17.87 8.27 11.41
CA ARG A 223 19.08 7.73 12.05
C ARG A 223 19.60 6.47 11.35
N LEU A 224 18.72 5.60 10.86
CA LEU A 224 19.10 4.33 10.25
C LEU A 224 19.50 4.46 8.78
N PHE A 225 18.87 5.38 8.05
CA PHE A 225 19.01 5.44 6.59
C PHE A 225 19.61 6.75 6.09
N GLY A 226 19.60 7.83 6.87
CA GLY A 226 19.93 9.18 6.38
C GLY A 226 18.78 9.76 5.56
N ARG A 227 18.41 11.02 5.83
CA ARG A 227 17.18 11.64 5.28
C ARG A 227 17.17 11.78 3.76
N GLU A 228 18.35 11.80 3.15
CA GLU A 228 18.57 11.88 1.72
C GLU A 228 18.40 10.53 0.99
N ASN A 229 18.46 9.40 1.71
CA ASN A 229 18.47 8.07 1.11
C ASN A 229 17.11 7.36 1.12
N TYR A 230 16.06 7.99 1.65
CA TYR A 230 14.73 7.41 1.66
C TYR A 230 13.61 8.42 1.37
N GLN A 231 12.56 7.92 0.75
CA GLN A 231 11.28 8.57 0.63
C GLN A 231 10.34 8.00 1.70
N PHE A 232 9.92 8.83 2.65
CA PHE A 232 8.93 8.46 3.65
C PHE A 232 7.53 8.57 3.05
N SER A 233 6.68 7.58 3.25
CA SER A 233 5.25 7.61 2.96
C SER A 233 4.49 7.15 4.20
N VAL A 234 3.24 7.58 4.34
CA VAL A 234 2.38 7.20 5.44
C VAL A 234 1.03 6.69 4.94
N LEU A 235 0.54 5.63 5.56
CA LEU A 235 -0.88 5.25 5.56
C LEU A 235 -1.42 5.26 6.99
N GLY A 236 -2.66 5.71 7.15
CA GLY A 236 -3.37 5.69 8.42
C GLY A 236 -4.65 4.87 8.31
N ALA A 237 -4.83 3.88 9.18
CA ALA A 237 -5.97 2.98 9.13
C ALA A 237 -7.31 3.69 9.42
N GLY A 238 -8.31 3.42 8.58
CA GLY A 238 -9.69 3.87 8.76
C GLY A 238 -9.82 5.39 8.91
N ARG A 239 -10.44 5.82 10.02
CA ARG A 239 -10.69 7.24 10.30
C ARG A 239 -9.42 8.09 10.42
N HIS A 240 -8.26 7.46 10.62
CA HIS A 240 -6.98 8.15 10.83
C HIS A 240 -6.32 8.56 9.51
N GLN A 241 -6.75 8.01 8.37
CA GLN A 241 -6.15 8.20 7.04
C GLN A 241 -5.81 9.66 6.76
N MET A 242 -6.83 10.52 6.62
CA MET A 242 -6.65 11.91 6.18
C MET A 242 -5.78 12.74 7.15
N ALA A 243 -5.92 12.53 8.46
CA ALA A 243 -5.15 13.27 9.45
C ALA A 243 -3.66 12.91 9.39
N LEU A 244 -3.34 11.61 9.38
CA LEU A 244 -1.95 11.15 9.38
C LEU A 244 -1.26 11.42 8.05
N VAL A 245 -1.94 11.27 6.91
CA VAL A 245 -1.31 11.59 5.62
C VAL A 245 -1.07 13.09 5.44
N THR A 246 -1.93 13.94 6.00
CA THR A 246 -1.69 15.39 6.02
C THR A 246 -0.47 15.73 6.86
N MET A 247 -0.36 15.13 8.05
CA MET A 247 0.82 15.28 8.92
C MET A 247 2.09 14.77 8.22
N ALA A 248 2.01 13.65 7.49
CA ALA A 248 3.13 13.11 6.73
C ALA A 248 3.65 14.13 5.70
N ALA A 249 2.76 14.77 4.94
CA ALA A 249 3.14 15.80 3.99
C ALA A 249 3.82 17.00 4.67
N ILE A 250 3.28 17.48 5.79
CA ILE A 250 3.88 18.55 6.61
C ILE A 250 5.29 18.16 7.08
N MET A 251 5.50 16.90 7.45
CA MET A 251 6.81 16.35 7.86
C MET A 251 7.77 16.08 6.69
N GLY A 252 7.42 16.47 5.46
CA GLY A 252 8.22 16.21 4.26
C GLY A 252 8.19 14.74 3.85
N GLY A 253 7.05 14.09 3.99
CA GLY A 253 6.75 12.75 3.49
C GLY A 253 5.81 12.74 2.27
N ASN A 254 5.43 11.54 1.87
CA ASN A 254 4.48 11.19 0.83
C ASN A 254 3.23 10.58 1.49
N VAL A 255 2.17 10.36 0.69
CA VAL A 255 0.86 9.99 1.22
C VAL A 255 0.31 8.75 0.54
N ARG A 256 -0.34 7.87 1.32
CA ARG A 256 -1.10 6.73 0.81
C ARG A 256 -2.55 6.80 1.30
N VAL A 257 -3.47 6.72 0.34
CA VAL A 257 -4.93 6.67 0.56
C VAL A 257 -5.53 5.49 -0.20
N GLY A 258 -6.83 5.26 -0.08
CA GLY A 258 -7.55 4.23 -0.81
C GLY A 258 -8.48 3.40 0.07
N LEU A 259 -9.41 2.70 -0.58
CA LEU A 259 -10.42 1.87 0.07
C LEU A 259 -9.84 0.65 0.79
N GLU A 260 -8.61 0.25 0.42
CA GLU A 260 -7.83 -0.73 1.19
C GLU A 260 -7.60 -0.27 2.63
N ASP A 261 -7.22 0.99 2.81
CA ASP A 261 -6.80 1.51 4.11
C ASP A 261 -7.98 2.12 4.89
N SER A 262 -8.99 2.66 4.19
CA SER A 262 -10.22 3.18 4.80
C SER A 262 -11.40 3.14 3.84
N VAL A 263 -12.51 2.54 4.26
CA VAL A 263 -13.78 2.57 3.49
C VAL A 263 -14.57 3.88 3.63
N TYR A 264 -14.05 4.88 4.36
CA TYR A 264 -14.75 6.13 4.66
C TYR A 264 -14.11 7.33 3.97
N LEU A 265 -14.95 8.26 3.48
CA LEU A 265 -14.51 9.58 3.00
C LEU A 265 -14.47 10.61 4.14
N ASN A 266 -15.52 10.60 4.98
CA ASN A 266 -15.73 11.47 6.13
C ASN A 266 -16.29 10.66 7.30
N LYS A 267 -16.42 11.29 8.48
CA LYS A 267 -17.07 10.66 9.64
C LYS A 267 -18.49 10.22 9.26
N GLY A 268 -18.72 8.91 9.22
CA GLY A 268 -20.03 8.31 8.91
C GLY A 268 -20.37 8.22 7.42
N THR A 269 -19.53 8.74 6.52
CA THR A 269 -19.78 8.71 5.06
C THR A 269 -18.79 7.78 4.39
N LYS A 270 -19.29 6.74 3.69
CA LYS A 270 -18.46 5.84 2.89
C LYS A 270 -17.85 6.59 1.70
N ALA A 271 -16.66 6.19 1.29
CA ALA A 271 -16.11 6.63 0.01
C ALA A 271 -16.70 5.77 -1.10
N GLU A 272 -17.22 6.40 -2.14
CA GLU A 272 -17.91 5.73 -3.25
C GLU A 272 -16.94 5.13 -4.27
N ASN A 273 -15.73 5.69 -4.33
CA ASN A 273 -14.60 5.17 -5.09
C ASN A 273 -13.28 5.68 -4.51
N ASN A 274 -12.18 5.10 -4.96
CA ASN A 274 -10.83 5.48 -4.56
C ASN A 274 -10.49 6.94 -4.94
N ALA A 275 -10.98 7.41 -6.10
CA ALA A 275 -10.71 8.75 -6.60
C ALA A 275 -11.24 9.85 -5.67
N GLN A 276 -12.33 9.64 -4.93
CA GLN A 276 -12.81 10.59 -3.92
C GLN A 276 -11.76 10.86 -2.84
N GLN A 277 -11.04 9.81 -2.38
CA GLN A 277 -9.99 9.97 -1.38
C GLN A 277 -8.73 10.62 -1.96
N VAL A 278 -8.34 10.25 -3.18
CA VAL A 278 -7.22 10.89 -3.90
C VAL A 278 -7.49 12.39 -4.09
N ARG A 279 -8.67 12.77 -4.60
CA ARG A 279 -9.06 14.18 -4.75
C ARG A 279 -9.07 14.91 -3.40
N LYS A 280 -9.48 14.24 -2.33
CA LYS A 280 -9.52 14.86 -1.00
C LYS A 280 -8.11 15.17 -0.49
N ILE A 281 -7.18 14.23 -0.53
CA ILE A 281 -5.81 14.50 -0.09
C ILE A 281 -5.10 15.48 -1.02
N ARG A 282 -5.31 15.38 -2.35
CA ARG A 282 -4.78 16.33 -3.32
C ARG A 282 -5.19 17.77 -3.01
N ARG A 283 -6.49 18.03 -2.76
CA ARG A 283 -6.94 19.37 -2.35
C ARG A 283 -6.20 19.87 -1.12
N ILE A 284 -6.07 19.04 -0.07
CA ILE A 284 -5.34 19.44 1.16
C ILE A 284 -3.88 19.78 0.84
N LEU A 285 -3.21 18.99 0.00
CA LEU A 285 -1.83 19.24 -0.39
C LEU A 285 -1.69 20.56 -1.18
N GLU A 286 -2.61 20.82 -2.11
CA GLU A 286 -2.65 22.06 -2.90
C GLU A 286 -2.90 23.30 -2.00
N GLU A 287 -3.81 23.19 -1.01
CA GLU A 287 -4.04 24.24 0.00
C GLU A 287 -2.79 24.50 0.87
N LEU A 288 -1.96 23.48 1.08
CA LEU A 288 -0.65 23.59 1.75
C LEU A 288 0.48 24.03 0.80
N SER A 289 0.16 24.41 -0.44
CA SER A 289 1.12 24.84 -1.47
C SER A 289 2.14 23.76 -1.87
N PHE A 290 1.78 22.48 -1.73
CA PHE A 290 2.55 21.38 -2.30
C PHE A 290 2.15 21.14 -3.75
N GLU A 291 3.08 20.59 -4.54
CA GLU A 291 2.78 20.08 -5.88
C GLU A 291 2.66 18.55 -5.83
N ILE A 292 1.83 17.97 -6.70
CA ILE A 292 1.63 16.52 -6.78
C ILE A 292 2.62 15.94 -7.78
N ALA A 293 3.29 14.85 -7.42
CA ALA A 293 4.16 14.12 -8.32
C ALA A 293 3.33 13.39 -9.38
N THR A 294 3.73 13.49 -10.63
CA THR A 294 3.29 12.63 -11.74
C THR A 294 3.87 11.23 -11.60
N PRO A 295 3.36 10.23 -12.34
CA PRO A 295 3.97 8.91 -12.38
C PRO A 295 5.46 8.91 -12.77
N ASP A 296 5.87 9.75 -13.72
CA ASP A 296 7.27 9.81 -14.17
C ASP A 296 8.18 10.48 -13.13
N GLU A 297 7.70 11.54 -12.47
CA GLU A 297 8.40 12.13 -11.31
C GLU A 297 8.52 11.10 -10.16
N ALA A 298 7.48 10.29 -9.92
CA ALA A 298 7.56 9.21 -8.92
C ALA A 298 8.58 8.14 -9.32
N ARG A 299 8.67 7.77 -10.61
CA ARG A 299 9.71 6.86 -11.11
C ARG A 299 11.10 7.43 -10.91
N GLU A 300 11.31 8.72 -11.16
CA GLU A 300 12.59 9.41 -10.95
C GLU A 300 12.97 9.43 -9.46
N MET A 301 12.05 9.88 -8.60
CA MET A 301 12.26 9.96 -7.14
C MET A 301 12.59 8.61 -6.49
N LEU A 302 12.13 7.51 -7.09
CA LEU A 302 12.25 6.16 -6.58
C LEU A 302 13.19 5.28 -7.39
N GLU A 303 13.84 5.83 -8.43
CA GLU A 303 14.71 5.13 -9.37
C GLU A 303 14.10 3.83 -9.93
N LEU A 304 12.85 3.90 -10.38
CA LEU A 304 12.14 2.75 -10.96
C LEU A 304 12.61 2.45 -12.38
N LYS A 305 12.57 1.17 -12.78
CA LYS A 305 13.04 0.69 -14.08
C LYS A 305 12.19 1.13 -15.30
N GLY A 306 11.05 1.77 -15.07
CA GLY A 306 10.10 2.14 -16.12
C GLY A 306 9.14 1.00 -16.50
N SER A 307 8.02 1.37 -17.12
CA SER A 307 6.95 0.45 -17.53
C SER A 307 7.16 -0.20 -18.90
N ALA A 308 8.20 0.21 -19.63
CA ALA A 308 8.45 -0.24 -21.00
C ALA A 308 8.69 -1.75 -21.06
N GLY A 309 7.82 -2.46 -21.79
CA GLY A 309 7.93 -3.91 -21.96
C GLY A 309 7.30 -4.75 -20.85
N LEU A 310 6.76 -4.12 -19.80
CA LEU A 310 5.96 -4.79 -18.78
C LEU A 310 4.51 -4.94 -19.25
N TYR A 311 3.82 -5.95 -18.71
CA TYR A 311 2.38 -6.18 -18.90
C TYR A 311 1.92 -6.29 -20.37
N ARG A 312 2.79 -6.82 -21.24
CA ARG A 312 2.44 -7.17 -22.63
C ARG A 312 1.64 -8.46 -22.71
#